data_AF-G7UWT9-F1
#
_entry.id   AF-G7UWT9-F1
#
_cell.length_a   1.000
_cell.length_b   1.000
_cell.length_c   1.000
_cell.angle_alpha   90.00
_cell.angle_beta   90.00
_cell.angle_gamma   90.00
#
_symmetry.space_group_name_H-M   'P 1'
#
loop_
_entity.id
_entity.type
_entity.pdbx_description
1 polymer ?
#
loop_
_entity_poly.entity_id
_entity_poly.type
_entity_poly.pdbx_seq_one_letter_code
_entity_poly.pdbx_strand_id
1 'polypeptide(L)' 'MDEVGTAIAQQDYDTRELDAEPGDLLTVEREHAGWWWAHDAHGRSGWIPARSIELIQET' A
#
# COMPACT_ATOMS: atom_id res chain seq x y z
N MET A 1 -3.46 -30.92 6.80
CA MET A 1 -2.02 -31.17 6.69
C MET A 1 -1.39 -29.81 6.61
N ASP A 2 -0.84 -29.35 7.72
CA ASP A 2 -0.10 -28.09 7.79
C ASP A 2 1.13 -28.23 6.90
N GLU A 3 1.15 -27.50 5.80
CA GLU A 3 2.28 -27.49 4.87
C GLU A 3 3.41 -26.67 5.51
N VAL A 4 4.23 -27.34 6.32
CA VAL A 4 5.41 -26.73 6.95
C VAL A 4 6.60 -26.89 6.01
N GLY A 5 7.23 -25.77 5.62
CA GLY A 5 8.39 -25.75 4.71
C GLY A 5 9.19 -24.46 4.82
N THR A 6 10.38 -24.42 4.22
CA THR A 6 11.17 -23.19 4.09
C THR A 6 10.73 -22.43 2.84
N ALA A 7 10.67 -21.11 2.93
CA ALA A 7 10.36 -20.23 1.81
C ALA A 7 11.39 -19.11 1.69
N ILE A 8 11.50 -18.53 0.49
CA ILE A 8 12.35 -17.37 0.19
C ILE A 8 11.43 -16.23 -0.22
N ALA A 9 11.63 -15.05 0.36
CA ALA A 9 10.95 -13.84 -0.10
C ALA A 9 11.37 -13.53 -1.53
N GLN A 10 10.40 -13.39 -2.44
CA GLN A 10 10.69 -13.10 -3.85
C GLN A 10 10.92 -11.61 -4.12
N GLN A 11 10.64 -10.76 -3.14
CA GLN A 11 10.78 -9.31 -3.18
C GLN A 11 10.83 -8.75 -1.76
N ASP A 12 11.33 -7.53 -1.62
CA ASP A 12 11.22 -6.78 -0.38
C ASP A 12 9.75 -6.56 -0.02
N TYR A 13 9.41 -6.74 1.25
CA TYR A 13 8.05 -6.59 1.75
C TYR A 13 8.08 -5.76 3.03
N ASP A 14 7.26 -4.70 3.05
CA ASP A 14 7.00 -3.87 4.22
C ASP A 14 5.56 -4.13 4.67
N THR A 15 5.28 -4.09 5.97
CA THR A 15 3.93 -4.27 6.55
C THR A 15 3.35 -2.96 7.06
N ARG A 16 4.09 -1.86 7.00
CA ARG A 16 3.66 -0.55 7.50
C ARG A 16 2.44 -0.07 6.73
N GLU A 17 1.35 0.17 7.44
CA GLU A 17 0.15 0.80 6.89
C GLU A 17 0.26 2.33 6.97
N LEU A 18 -0.45 3.02 6.07
CA LEU A 18 -0.58 4.47 6.07
C LEU A 18 -2.00 4.86 6.47
N ASP A 19 -2.13 5.58 7.59
CA ASP A 19 -3.38 6.23 7.97
C ASP A 19 -3.67 7.42 7.05
N ALA A 20 -4.95 7.59 6.68
CA ALA A 20 -5.44 8.72 5.90
C ALA A 20 -6.86 9.09 6.34
N GLU A 21 -7.19 10.37 6.24
CA GLU A 21 -8.53 10.91 6.46
C GLU A 21 -9.24 11.18 5.13
N PRO A 22 -10.59 11.13 5.09
CA PRO A 22 -11.32 11.46 3.86
C PRO A 22 -10.97 12.86 3.34
N GLY A 23 -10.48 12.92 2.10
CA GLY A 23 -10.04 14.14 1.45
C GLY A 23 -8.52 14.33 1.43
N ASP A 24 -7.75 13.49 2.14
CA ASP A 24 -6.30 13.49 2.03
C ASP A 24 -5.86 13.13 0.60
N LEU A 25 -4.94 13.93 0.06
CA LEU A 25 -4.31 13.64 -1.21
C LEU A 25 -3.08 12.75 -0.99
N LEU A 26 -3.08 11.59 -1.64
CA LEU A 26 -2.00 10.62 -1.56
C LEU A 26 -1.35 10.42 -2.92
N THR A 27 -0.02 10.30 -2.94
CA THR A 27 0.70 9.81 -4.12
C THR A 27 0.89 8.30 -4.00
N VAL A 28 0.36 7.53 -4.96
CA VAL A 28 0.53 6.09 -4.99
C VAL A 28 1.68 5.69 -5.93
N GLU A 29 2.45 4.68 -5.56
CA GLU A 29 3.66 4.26 -6.28
C GLU A 29 3.52 2.89 -6.93
N ARG A 30 3.10 1.89 -6.15
CA ARG A 30 2.96 0.50 -6.61
C ARG A 30 1.79 -0.20 -5.93
N GLU A 31 1.11 -1.06 -6.68
CA GLU A 31 0.04 -1.91 -6.16
C GLU A 31 0.58 -3.32 -5.86
N HIS A 32 0.14 -3.91 -4.75
CA HIS A 32 0.31 -5.32 -4.47
C HIS A 32 -0.91 -5.88 -3.75
N ALA A 33 -1.54 -6.91 -4.34
CA ALA A 33 -2.66 -7.65 -3.76
C ALA A 33 -3.82 -6.76 -3.25
N GLY A 34 -4.18 -5.71 -4.01
CA GLY A 34 -5.26 -4.79 -3.65
C GLY A 34 -4.88 -3.72 -2.61
N TRP A 35 -3.58 -3.52 -2.40
CA TRP A 35 -3.04 -2.44 -1.56
C TRP A 35 -2.08 -1.59 -2.38
N TRP A 36 -2.09 -0.28 -2.12
CA TRP A 36 -1.16 0.67 -2.71
C TRP A 36 -0.12 1.08 -1.70
N TRP A 37 1.16 1.07 -2.08
CA TRP A 37 2.17 1.81 -1.35
C TRP A 37 1.97 3.28 -1.68
N ALA A 38 1.61 4.07 -0.68
CA ALA A 38 1.24 5.46 -0.81
C ALA A 38 2.15 6.36 0.03
N HIS A 39 2.19 7.64 -0.33
CA HIS A 39 2.92 8.71 0.33
C HIS A 39 1.96 9.85 0.64
N ASP A 40 2.00 10.37 1.86
CA ASP A 40 1.22 11.55 2.25
C ASP A 40 2.04 12.87 2.11
N ALA A 41 1.36 14.00 2.30
CA ALA A 41 1.99 15.32 2.22
C ALA A 41 3.03 15.59 3.34
N HIS A 42 3.09 14.75 4.38
CA HIS A 42 4.02 14.86 5.50
C HIS A 42 5.27 13.98 5.33
N GLY A 43 5.39 13.29 4.19
CA GLY A 43 6.50 12.39 3.89
C GLY A 43 6.41 11.03 4.59
N ARG A 44 5.24 10.66 5.11
CA ARG A 44 4.97 9.30 5.60
C ARG A 44 4.60 8.40 4.42
N SER A 45 5.03 7.14 4.49
CA SER A 45 4.69 6.14 3.48
C SER A 45 4.26 4.84 4.12
N GLY A 46 3.31 4.16 3.50
CA GLY A 46 2.75 2.90 3.97
C GLY A 46 1.74 2.33 2.98
N TRP A 47 1.30 1.10 3.23
CA TRP A 47 0.24 0.46 2.48
C TRP A 47 -1.12 1.04 2.87
N ILE A 48 -1.93 1.37 1.86
CA ILE A 48 -3.34 1.72 2.02
C ILE A 48 -4.21 0.78 1.17
N PRO A 49 -5.35 0.28 1.66
CA PRO A 49 -6.22 -0.58 0.85
C PRO A 49 -6.74 0.17 -0.37
N ALA A 50 -6.73 -0.46 -1.55
CA ALA A 50 -7.29 0.15 -2.76
C ALA A 50 -8.77 0.54 -2.60
N ARG A 51 -9.52 -0.20 -1.78
CA ARG A 51 -10.93 0.10 -1.43
C ARG A 51 -11.13 1.38 -0.61
N SER A 52 -10.07 1.95 -0.04
CA SER A 52 -10.12 3.14 0.82
C SER A 52 -9.77 4.43 0.06
N ILE A 53 -9.40 4.33 -1.21
CA ILE A 53 -8.96 5.48 -2.03
C ILE A 53 -9.64 5.47 -3.40
N GLU A 54 -9.79 6.66 -3.99
CA GLU A 54 -10.21 6.84 -5.39
C GLU A 54 -9.03 7.39 -6.18
N LEU A 55 -8.64 6.73 -7.28
CA LEU A 55 -7.59 7.23 -8.15
C LEU A 55 -8.13 8.40 -9.00
N ILE A 56 -7.54 9.56 -8.84
CA ILE A 56 -7.82 10.74 -9.64
C ILE A 56 -7.01 10.69 -10.95
N GLN A 57 -7.68 10.88 -12.10
CA GLN A 57 -7.00 11.06 -13.38
C GLN A 57 -6.64 12.54 -13.54
N GLU A 58 -5.36 12.84 -13.78
CA GLU A 58 -4.97 14.15 -14.28
C GLU A 58 -5.46 14.30 -15.72
N THR A 59 -6.16 15.41 -16.00
CA THR A 59 -6.72 15.72 -17.33
C THR A 59 -5.70 16.40 -18.22
#